data_AF-A0A0J9EVB4-F1
#
_entry.id   AF-A0A0J9EVB4-F1
#
_cell.length_a   1.000
_cell.length_b   1.000
_cell.length_c   1.000
_cell.angle_alpha   90.00
_cell.angle_beta   90.00
_cell.angle_gamma   90.00
#
_symmetry.space_group_name_H-M   'P 1'
#
loop_
_entity.id
_entity.type
_entity.pdbx_description
1 polymer ?
#
loop_
_entity_poly.entity_id
_entity_poly.type
_entity_poly.pdbx_seq_one_letter_code
_entity_poly.pdbx_strand_id
1 'polypeptide(L)'
;MISYKVIYKEIEMMTTELIACGLSVKQNFPSCESSAKDRYEVSYSGMQDISIALKNVRYQEIYDELDQNKNYNIKMIDGALIQFLYTYEKSQLISHRLAFFPSPYLEAFQNDPEIYELDEIYADIIAKNILPVPIRFDYDPQNFKEIDHPQCHLTLGQFKNCRIPVCSPITPRAFMSFILRSFYNTAFNKFTDKLTLLSEIFPETITGLEKKLLHISISS
;
A
#
# COMPACT_ATOMS: atom_id res chain seq x y z
N MET A 1 -9.04 -12.53 -15.68
CA MET A 1 -9.39 -12.65 -14.24
C MET A 1 -8.08 -12.55 -13.48
N ILE A 2 -7.97 -11.55 -12.60
CA ILE A 2 -6.72 -11.24 -11.88
C ILE A 2 -6.48 -12.33 -10.82
N SER A 3 -5.55 -13.24 -11.10
CA SER A 3 -5.22 -14.38 -10.23
C SER A 3 -4.08 -14.05 -9.26
N TYR A 4 -3.90 -14.86 -8.21
CA TYR A 4 -2.80 -14.72 -7.26
C TYR A 4 -1.41 -14.71 -7.94
N LYS A 5 -1.23 -15.45 -9.04
CA LYS A 5 0.02 -15.46 -9.83
C LYS A 5 0.29 -14.13 -10.52
N VAL A 6 -0.77 -13.47 -10.99
CA VAL A 6 -0.67 -12.13 -11.59
C VAL A 6 -0.27 -11.12 -10.51
N ILE A 7 -0.94 -11.15 -9.36
CA ILE A 7 -0.61 -10.29 -8.22
C ILE A 7 0.83 -10.47 -7.75
N TYR A 8 1.26 -11.73 -7.54
CA TYR A 8 2.64 -12.04 -7.17
C TYR A 8 3.63 -11.43 -8.16
N LYS A 9 3.41 -11.66 -9.46
CA LYS A 9 4.32 -11.18 -10.51
C LYS A 9 4.32 -9.66 -10.61
N GLU A 10 3.18 -9.00 -10.42
CA GLU A 10 3.11 -7.54 -10.38
C GLU A 10 3.93 -6.96 -9.22
N ILE A 11 3.80 -7.52 -8.01
CA ILE A 11 4.58 -7.07 -6.84
C ILE A 11 6.08 -7.30 -7.07
N GLU A 12 6.46 -8.45 -7.62
CA GLU A 12 7.87 -8.79 -7.91
C GLU A 12 8.48 -7.83 -8.95
N MET A 13 7.76 -7.57 -10.04
CA MET A 13 8.20 -6.66 -11.09
C MET A 13 8.26 -5.22 -10.58
N MET A 14 7.24 -4.73 -9.87
CA MET A 14 7.28 -3.40 -9.26
C MET A 14 8.43 -3.23 -8.28
N THR A 15 8.70 -4.24 -7.45
CA THR A 15 9.83 -4.21 -6.50
C THR A 15 11.14 -4.04 -7.27
N THR A 16 11.31 -4.80 -8.36
CA THR A 16 12.49 -4.69 -9.24
C THR A 16 12.61 -3.33 -9.93
N GLU A 17 11.51 -2.81 -10.47
CA GLU A 17 11.43 -1.49 -11.12
C GLU A 17 11.82 -0.35 -10.14
N LEU A 18 11.32 -0.40 -8.90
CA LEU A 18 11.60 0.60 -7.87
C LEU A 18 13.05 0.55 -7.38
N ILE A 19 13.65 -0.64 -7.26
CA ILE A 19 15.10 -0.80 -6.99
C ILE A 19 15.92 -0.19 -8.13
N ALA A 20 15.57 -0.49 -9.39
CA ALA A 20 16.30 0.01 -10.55
C ALA A 20 16.24 1.54 -10.69
N CYS A 21 15.15 2.17 -10.22
CA CYS A 21 15.00 3.62 -10.18
C CYS A 21 15.63 4.27 -8.93
N GLY A 22 16.15 3.48 -7.99
CA GLY A 22 16.69 3.98 -6.73
C GLY A 22 15.64 4.50 -5.74
N LEU A 23 14.36 4.17 -5.94
CA LEU A 23 13.24 4.62 -5.08
C LEU A 23 13.00 3.71 -3.87
N SER A 24 13.58 2.52 -3.86
CA SER A 24 13.54 1.56 -2.76
C SER A 24 14.92 1.42 -2.11
N VAL A 25 15.01 1.66 -0.80
CA VAL A 25 16.26 1.51 -0.03
C VAL A 25 16.36 0.15 0.68
N LYS A 26 15.24 -0.50 0.96
CA LYS A 26 15.15 -1.88 1.46
C LYS A 26 13.88 -2.54 0.95
N GLN A 27 13.90 -3.85 0.79
CA GLN A 27 12.78 -4.60 0.24
C GLN A 27 12.72 -6.02 0.80
N ASN A 28 11.50 -6.54 0.90
CA ASN A 28 11.23 -7.96 1.03
C ASN A 28 10.39 -8.36 -0.18
N PHE A 29 10.96 -9.18 -1.05
CA PHE A 29 10.27 -9.68 -2.24
C PHE A 29 9.00 -10.45 -1.86
N PRO A 30 8.00 -10.48 -2.75
CA PRO A 30 6.78 -11.19 -2.46
C PRO A 30 7.06 -12.68 -2.25
N SER A 31 6.32 -13.29 -1.34
CA SER A 31 6.21 -14.73 -1.16
C SER A 31 4.79 -15.16 -1.43
N CYS A 32 4.60 -16.43 -1.80
CA CYS A 32 3.28 -17.03 -1.95
C CYS A 32 3.24 -18.32 -1.14
N GLU A 33 2.50 -18.32 -0.04
CA GLU A 33 2.24 -19.52 0.75
C GLU A 33 0.95 -20.19 0.26
N SER A 34 0.97 -21.52 0.12
CA SER A 34 -0.23 -22.30 -0.15
C SER A 34 -0.59 -23.14 1.08
N SER A 35 -1.88 -23.18 1.41
CA SER A 35 -2.41 -23.98 2.52
C SER A 35 -3.53 -24.91 2.06
N ALA A 36 -4.01 -25.76 2.97
CA ALA A 36 -5.14 -26.64 2.70
C ALA A 36 -6.35 -25.85 2.16
N LYS A 37 -7.14 -26.47 1.26
CA LYS A 37 -8.31 -25.88 0.56
C LYS A 37 -8.00 -24.91 -0.60
N ASP A 38 -6.86 -25.06 -1.28
CA ASP A 38 -6.49 -24.20 -2.42
C ASP A 38 -6.43 -22.71 -2.06
N ARG A 39 -6.00 -22.40 -0.84
CA ARG A 39 -5.82 -21.03 -0.36
C ARG A 39 -4.38 -20.58 -0.62
N TYR A 40 -4.24 -19.40 -1.21
CA TYR A 40 -2.97 -18.79 -1.59
C TYR A 40 -2.83 -17.42 -0.94
N GLU A 41 -1.75 -17.21 -0.19
CA GLU A 41 -1.45 -15.96 0.49
C GLU A 41 -0.22 -15.32 -0.15
N VAL A 42 -0.43 -14.19 -0.85
CA VAL A 42 0.63 -13.39 -1.44
C VAL A 42 0.96 -12.26 -0.47
N SER A 43 2.17 -12.27 0.06
CA SER A 43 2.65 -11.36 1.11
C SER A 43 4.13 -11.05 0.94
N TYR A 44 4.77 -10.40 1.92
CA TYR A 44 6.23 -10.30 1.98
C TYR A 44 6.85 -11.54 2.65
N SER A 45 8.06 -11.91 2.23
CA SER A 45 8.78 -13.06 2.77
C SER A 45 9.00 -12.95 4.28
N GLY A 46 8.67 -14.01 5.03
CA GLY A 46 8.82 -14.06 6.48
C GLY A 46 7.71 -13.34 7.26
N MET A 47 6.55 -13.14 6.65
CA MET A 47 5.40 -12.45 7.26
C MET A 47 5.04 -13.02 8.64
N GLN A 48 4.93 -12.13 9.61
CA GLN A 48 4.42 -12.42 10.95
C GLN A 48 3.15 -11.62 11.21
N ASP A 49 2.13 -12.25 11.81
CA ASP A 49 0.94 -11.51 12.24
C ASP A 49 1.21 -10.80 13.58
N ILE A 50 1.64 -9.54 13.48
CA ILE A 50 1.83 -8.65 14.63
C ILE A 50 0.60 -7.79 14.96
N SER A 51 -0.51 -7.96 14.22
CA SER A 51 -1.68 -7.06 14.31
C SER A 51 -2.39 -7.09 15.66
N ILE A 52 -2.25 -8.20 16.40
CA ILE A 52 -2.83 -8.37 17.73
C ILE A 52 -2.05 -7.56 18.79
N ALA A 53 -0.73 -7.39 18.62
CA ALA A 53 0.14 -6.70 19.58
C ALA A 53 0.06 -5.17 19.48
N LEU A 54 -0.37 -4.64 18.32
CA LEU A 54 -0.32 -3.20 18.00
C LEU A 54 -1.64 -2.44 18.27
N LYS A 55 -2.49 -2.92 19.18
CA LYS A 55 -3.76 -2.22 19.49
C LYS A 55 -3.51 -1.06 20.46
N ASN A 56 -3.92 0.15 20.05
CA ASN A 56 -3.90 1.37 20.87
C ASN A 56 -2.48 1.87 21.23
N VAL A 57 -1.57 1.90 20.25
CA VAL A 57 -0.22 2.45 20.37
C VAL A 57 -0.02 3.66 19.46
N ARG A 58 1.01 4.47 19.73
CA ARG A 58 1.32 5.64 18.90
C ARG A 58 1.74 5.19 17.49
N TYR A 59 1.45 6.02 16.49
CA TYR A 59 1.82 5.72 15.10
C TYR A 59 3.30 5.36 14.93
N GLN A 60 4.17 6.11 15.61
CA GLN A 60 5.61 5.89 15.58
C GLN A 60 6.02 4.50 16.07
N GLU A 61 5.37 3.99 17.13
CA GLU A 61 5.62 2.64 17.66
C GLU A 61 5.17 1.55 16.67
N ILE A 62 4.06 1.77 15.96
CA ILE A 62 3.60 0.88 14.89
C ILE A 62 4.63 0.84 13.76
N TYR A 63 5.09 2.01 13.32
CA TYR A 63 6.08 2.11 12.26
C TYR A 63 7.40 1.42 12.66
N ASP A 64 7.89 1.66 13.88
CA ASP A 64 9.13 1.07 14.39
C ASP A 64 9.03 -0.47 14.44
N GLU A 65 7.92 -1.01 14.93
CA GLU A 65 7.68 -2.46 14.97
C GLU A 65 7.66 -3.06 13.55
N LEU A 66 7.02 -2.37 12.60
CA LEU A 66 6.98 -2.80 11.20
C LEU A 66 8.37 -2.79 10.57
N ASP A 67 9.17 -1.74 10.80
CA ASP A 67 10.51 -1.61 10.23
C ASP A 67 11.50 -2.61 10.84
N GLN A 68 11.51 -2.74 12.17
CA GLN A 68 12.42 -3.63 12.91
C GLN A 68 12.21 -5.09 12.53
N ASN A 69 10.96 -5.53 12.42
CA ASN A 69 10.62 -6.90 12.03
C ASN A 69 10.54 -7.11 10.51
N LYS A 70 10.86 -6.09 9.71
CA LYS A 70 10.81 -6.14 8.24
C LYS A 70 9.43 -6.50 7.70
N ASN A 71 8.37 -6.07 8.37
CA ASN A 71 6.98 -6.33 8.01
C ASN A 71 6.49 -5.38 6.91
N TYR A 72 7.12 -5.42 5.75
CA TYR A 72 6.79 -4.58 4.60
C TYR A 72 7.34 -5.20 3.31
N ASN A 73 6.78 -4.86 2.16
CA ASN A 73 7.36 -5.23 0.87
C ASN A 73 8.45 -4.26 0.44
N ILE A 74 8.20 -2.95 0.60
CA ILE A 74 9.07 -1.90 0.09
C ILE A 74 9.28 -0.84 1.18
N LYS A 75 10.53 -0.43 1.39
CA LYS A 75 10.91 0.76 2.14
C LYS A 75 11.43 1.81 1.16
N MET A 76 10.70 2.91 1.05
CA MET A 76 10.98 4.02 0.16
C MET A 76 12.20 4.83 0.62
N ILE A 77 12.73 5.68 -0.24
CA ILE A 77 13.90 6.54 0.02
C ILE A 77 13.78 7.43 1.27
N ASP A 78 12.56 7.81 1.63
CA ASP A 78 12.22 8.61 2.82
C ASP A 78 11.99 7.76 4.08
N GLY A 79 12.10 6.44 3.94
CA GLY A 79 11.80 5.46 4.97
C GLY A 79 10.36 4.96 5.00
N ALA A 80 9.44 5.51 4.20
CA ALA A 80 8.05 5.06 4.21
C ALA A 80 7.93 3.57 3.84
N LEU A 81 7.00 2.87 4.49
CA LEU A 81 6.81 1.43 4.31
C LEU A 81 5.56 1.15 3.48
N ILE A 82 5.66 0.21 2.53
CA ILE A 82 4.55 -0.21 1.68
C ILE A 82 4.31 -1.71 1.87
N GLN A 83 3.04 -2.08 2.03
CA GLN A 83 2.58 -3.48 2.15
C GLN A 83 1.61 -3.86 1.04
N PHE A 84 1.77 -5.08 0.54
CA PHE A 84 0.87 -5.76 -0.37
C PHE A 84 0.53 -7.14 0.20
N LEU A 85 -0.68 -7.27 0.75
CA LEU A 85 -1.17 -8.52 1.32
C LEU A 85 -2.44 -8.94 0.57
N TYR A 86 -2.45 -10.12 -0.04
CA TYR A 86 -3.58 -10.67 -0.77
C TYR A 86 -3.84 -12.11 -0.35
N THR A 87 -5.11 -12.46 -0.14
CA THR A 87 -5.53 -13.84 0.09
C THR A 87 -6.50 -14.27 -1.00
N TYR A 88 -6.20 -15.40 -1.63
CA TYR A 88 -7.03 -16.03 -2.63
C TYR A 88 -7.50 -17.39 -2.13
N GLU A 89 -8.70 -17.79 -2.54
CA GLU A 89 -9.16 -19.18 -2.49
C GLU A 89 -9.49 -19.61 -3.93
N LYS A 90 -8.79 -20.64 -4.42
CA LYS A 90 -8.79 -21.04 -5.83
C LYS A 90 -8.41 -19.85 -6.73
N SER A 91 -9.37 -19.31 -7.47
CA SER A 91 -9.20 -18.16 -8.37
C SER A 91 -9.89 -16.89 -7.88
N GLN A 92 -10.52 -16.92 -6.71
CA GLN A 92 -11.27 -15.79 -6.15
C GLN A 92 -10.43 -15.04 -5.13
N LEU A 93 -10.42 -13.72 -5.25
CA LEU A 93 -9.88 -12.85 -4.22
C LEU A 93 -10.82 -12.87 -3.01
N ILE A 94 -10.29 -13.27 -1.86
CA ILE A 94 -11.03 -13.33 -0.60
C ILE A 94 -10.81 -12.10 0.25
N SER A 95 -9.57 -11.59 0.27
CA SER A 95 -9.25 -10.34 0.95
C SER A 95 -7.96 -9.72 0.41
N HIS A 96 -7.80 -8.42 0.63
CA HIS A 96 -6.49 -7.78 0.54
C HIS A 96 -6.33 -6.69 1.58
N ARG A 97 -5.08 -6.36 1.88
CA ARG A 97 -4.68 -5.16 2.61
C ARG A 97 -3.48 -4.54 1.90
N LEU A 98 -3.67 -3.32 1.45
CA LEU A 98 -2.62 -2.48 0.89
C LEU A 98 -2.39 -1.32 1.84
N ALA A 99 -1.15 -1.09 2.24
CA ALA A 99 -0.85 -0.06 3.23
C ALA A 99 0.35 0.78 2.80
N PHE A 100 0.27 2.08 3.07
CA PHE A 100 1.36 3.04 2.98
C PHE A 100 1.51 3.68 4.35
N PHE A 101 2.69 3.50 4.94
CA PHE A 101 3.07 4.03 6.24
C PHE A 101 4.19 5.06 6.04
N PRO A 102 3.86 6.36 5.88
CA PRO A 102 4.87 7.42 5.79
C PRO A 102 5.84 7.37 6.97
N SER A 103 7.13 7.61 6.75
CA SER A 103 8.08 7.68 7.86
C SER A 103 7.65 8.76 8.87
N PRO A 104 7.59 8.48 10.18
CA PRO A 104 7.40 9.51 11.19
C PRO A 104 8.68 10.35 11.40
N TYR A 105 9.80 9.94 10.81
CA TYR A 105 11.13 10.53 10.99
C TYR A 105 11.58 11.38 9.80
N LEU A 106 10.65 12.07 9.14
CA LEU A 106 11.00 12.98 8.04
C LEU A 106 11.89 14.15 8.49
N GLU A 107 11.88 14.48 9.79
CA GLU A 107 12.73 15.54 10.37
C GLU A 107 14.22 15.38 10.02
N ALA A 108 14.74 14.16 9.91
CA ALA A 108 16.13 13.93 9.53
C ALA A 108 16.45 14.48 8.12
N PHE A 109 15.53 14.31 7.16
CA PHE A 109 15.65 14.87 5.81
C PHE A 109 15.42 16.38 5.79
N GLN A 110 14.60 16.89 6.71
CA GLN A 110 14.24 18.29 6.79
C GLN A 110 15.27 19.16 7.55
N ASN A 111 16.11 18.54 8.38
CA ASN A 111 17.13 19.22 9.16
C ASN A 111 18.42 19.43 8.37
N ASP A 112 18.75 18.51 7.46
CA ASP A 112 19.90 18.62 6.56
C ASP A 112 19.47 18.66 5.07
N PRO A 113 18.58 19.59 4.67
CA PRO A 113 18.00 19.58 3.32
C PRO A 113 19.06 19.78 2.24
N GLU A 114 20.13 20.53 2.50
CA GLU A 114 21.22 20.77 1.54
C GLU A 114 21.88 19.47 1.00
N ILE A 115 21.87 18.39 1.80
CA ILE A 115 22.40 17.08 1.39
C ILE A 115 21.47 16.40 0.38
N TYR A 116 20.15 16.61 0.50
CA TYR A 116 19.12 15.90 -0.25
C TYR A 116 18.47 16.75 -1.36
N GLU A 117 18.52 18.08 -1.26
CA GLU A 117 18.00 19.03 -2.25
C GLU A 117 18.67 18.87 -3.62
N LEU A 118 19.90 18.36 -3.64
CA LEU A 118 20.63 18.08 -4.88
C LEU A 118 20.04 16.91 -5.68
N ASP A 119 19.25 16.05 -5.06
CA ASP A 119 18.57 14.94 -5.74
C ASP A 119 17.06 15.18 -5.77
N GLU A 120 16.56 15.56 -6.96
CA GLU A 120 15.17 15.94 -7.22
C GLU A 120 14.13 14.94 -6.68
N ILE A 121 14.49 13.66 -6.50
CA ILE A 121 13.57 12.63 -5.99
C ILE A 121 13.12 12.89 -4.55
N TYR A 122 13.85 13.72 -3.78
CA TYR A 122 13.53 14.08 -2.40
C TYR A 122 12.67 15.35 -2.28
N ALA A 123 12.43 16.07 -3.39
CA ALA A 123 11.76 17.38 -3.36
C ALA A 123 10.37 17.34 -2.69
N ASP A 124 9.64 16.24 -2.83
CA ASP A 124 8.29 16.10 -2.28
C ASP A 124 8.26 15.74 -0.77
N ILE A 125 9.39 15.40 -0.16
CA ILE A 125 9.46 14.90 1.22
C ILE A 125 10.22 15.82 2.20
N ILE A 126 10.91 16.84 1.70
CA ILE A 126 11.71 17.79 2.50
C ILE A 126 10.87 18.91 3.15
N ALA A 127 9.57 18.98 2.87
CA ALA A 127 8.72 20.05 3.41
C ALA A 127 8.33 19.76 4.89
N LYS A 128 8.68 20.69 5.77
CA LYS A 128 8.46 20.60 7.24
C LYS A 128 7.00 20.53 7.69
N ASN A 129 6.06 20.85 6.80
CA ASN A 129 4.62 20.83 7.08
C ASN A 129 3.93 19.53 6.67
N ILE A 130 4.67 18.53 6.19
CA ILE A 130 4.11 17.22 5.83
C ILE A 130 3.74 16.47 7.11
N LEU A 131 2.45 16.19 7.27
CA LEU A 131 1.95 15.33 8.34
C LEU A 131 1.93 13.87 7.84
N PRO A 132 2.67 12.93 8.48
CA PRO A 132 2.61 11.53 8.12
C PRO A 132 1.25 10.93 8.52
N VAL A 133 0.42 10.63 7.52
CA VAL A 133 -0.88 9.98 7.69
C VAL A 133 -0.84 8.61 7.01
N PRO A 134 -0.92 7.49 7.75
CA PRO A 134 -0.97 6.17 7.13
C PRO A 134 -2.25 6.00 6.30
N ILE A 135 -2.11 5.33 5.18
CA ILE A 135 -3.18 5.08 4.21
C ILE A 135 -3.33 3.59 4.03
N ARG A 136 -4.57 3.09 4.07
CA ARG A 136 -4.83 1.66 3.87
C ARG A 136 -6.05 1.42 3.00
N PHE A 137 -5.94 0.49 2.06
CA PHE A 137 -7.06 -0.06 1.32
C PHE A 137 -7.26 -1.51 1.75
N ASP A 138 -8.40 -1.78 2.37
CA ASP A 138 -8.80 -3.12 2.79
C ASP A 138 -9.95 -3.62 1.92
N TYR A 139 -9.84 -4.84 1.40
CA TYR A 139 -10.95 -5.61 0.85
C TYR A 139 -11.24 -6.78 1.78
N ASP A 140 -12.44 -6.80 2.36
CA ASP A 140 -12.89 -7.78 3.34
C ASP A 140 -14.41 -7.99 3.24
N PRO A 141 -14.87 -8.72 2.21
CA PRO A 141 -16.29 -8.99 1.99
C PRO A 141 -16.91 -9.87 3.09
N GLN A 142 -16.10 -10.62 3.86
CA GLN A 142 -16.61 -11.47 4.94
C GLN A 142 -17.17 -10.66 6.10
N ASN A 143 -16.59 -9.49 6.37
CA ASN A 143 -17.04 -8.56 7.42
C ASN A 143 -17.95 -7.45 6.87
N PHE A 144 -18.47 -7.60 5.66
CA PHE A 144 -19.29 -6.59 4.99
C PHE A 144 -20.52 -6.21 5.80
N LYS A 145 -20.69 -4.90 6.02
CA LYS A 145 -21.91 -4.26 6.50
C LYS A 145 -22.09 -3.02 5.66
N GLU A 146 -23.15 -2.98 4.85
CA GLU A 146 -23.38 -1.86 3.93
C GLU A 146 -23.24 -0.51 4.65
N ILE A 147 -22.47 0.42 4.08
CA ILE A 147 -22.10 1.72 4.66
C ILE A 147 -21.12 1.63 5.84
N ASP A 148 -21.37 0.79 6.85
CA ASP A 148 -20.58 0.73 8.09
C ASP A 148 -19.21 0.03 7.92
N HIS A 149 -19.15 -0.94 7.03
CA HIS A 149 -17.96 -1.72 6.68
C HIS A 149 -18.06 -2.14 5.21
N PRO A 150 -17.79 -1.23 4.26
CA PRO A 150 -17.83 -1.55 2.84
C PRO A 150 -16.92 -2.72 2.50
N GLN A 151 -17.27 -3.47 1.45
CA GLN A 151 -16.48 -4.63 1.02
C GLN A 151 -15.04 -4.22 0.71
N CYS A 152 -14.86 -3.09 0.03
CA CYS A 152 -13.58 -2.45 -0.17
C CYS A 152 -13.64 -1.02 0.38
N HIS A 153 -12.68 -0.64 1.23
CA HIS A 153 -12.65 0.69 1.83
C HIS A 153 -11.23 1.23 2.03
N LEU A 154 -11.15 2.56 2.03
CA LEU A 154 -9.98 3.35 2.37
C LEU A 154 -10.06 3.80 3.83
N THR A 155 -8.96 3.62 4.56
CA THR A 155 -8.73 4.20 5.90
C THR A 155 -7.62 5.24 5.82
N LEU A 156 -7.81 6.38 6.49
CA LEU A 156 -6.78 7.40 6.68
C LEU A 156 -6.48 7.51 8.18
N GLY A 157 -5.20 7.48 8.55
CA GLY A 157 -4.80 7.49 9.95
C GLY A 157 -5.21 6.22 10.68
N GLN A 158 -5.42 6.35 12.00
CA GLN A 158 -5.87 5.25 12.87
C GLN A 158 -7.30 5.44 13.37
N PHE A 159 -8.10 6.23 12.65
CA PHE A 159 -9.49 6.48 13.02
C PHE A 159 -10.34 5.22 12.81
N LYS A 160 -10.83 4.63 13.91
CA LYS A 160 -11.62 3.38 13.90
C LYS A 160 -12.78 3.36 12.91
N ASN A 161 -13.42 4.51 12.69
CA ASN A 161 -14.61 4.64 11.84
C ASN A 161 -14.32 5.30 10.48
N CYS A 162 -13.05 5.60 10.17
CA CYS A 162 -12.69 6.13 8.85
C CYS A 162 -12.64 4.97 7.86
N ARG A 163 -13.79 4.72 7.21
CA ARG A 163 -13.96 3.72 6.15
C ARG A 163 -14.67 4.37 4.98
N ILE A 164 -13.88 4.96 4.09
CA ILE A 164 -14.39 5.59 2.87
C ILE A 164 -14.60 4.47 1.84
N PRO A 165 -15.82 4.26 1.30
CA PRO A 165 -16.05 3.20 0.31
C PRO A 165 -15.14 3.35 -0.92
N VAL A 166 -14.75 2.21 -1.49
CA VAL A 166 -13.93 2.12 -2.70
C VAL A 166 -14.67 1.25 -3.71
N CYS A 167 -14.71 1.66 -4.99
CA CYS A 167 -15.55 1.02 -5.99
C CYS A 167 -15.26 -0.47 -6.21
N SER A 168 -14.00 -0.87 -6.12
CA SER A 168 -13.51 -2.24 -6.36
C SER A 168 -12.24 -2.52 -5.55
N PRO A 169 -11.86 -3.79 -5.40
CA PRO A 169 -10.54 -4.17 -4.90
C PRO A 169 -9.41 -3.54 -5.74
N ILE A 170 -8.27 -3.32 -5.10
CA ILE A 170 -7.14 -2.59 -5.68
C ILE A 170 -6.01 -3.55 -6.04
N THR A 171 -5.46 -3.40 -7.24
CA THR A 171 -4.26 -4.13 -7.67
C THR A 171 -2.98 -3.45 -7.16
N PRO A 172 -1.86 -4.19 -7.10
CA PRO A 172 -0.58 -3.66 -6.66
C PRO A 172 -0.15 -2.43 -7.48
N ARG A 173 -0.26 -2.51 -8.81
CA ARG A 173 0.13 -1.41 -9.72
C ARG A 173 -0.78 -0.19 -9.59
N ALA A 174 -2.09 -0.37 -9.40
CA ALA A 174 -2.99 0.77 -9.18
C ALA A 174 -2.66 1.48 -7.86
N PHE A 175 -2.39 0.73 -6.78
CA PHE A 175 -1.99 1.31 -5.51
C PHE A 175 -0.65 2.05 -5.61
N MET A 176 0.36 1.44 -6.22
CA MET A 176 1.67 2.08 -6.39
C MET A 176 1.59 3.32 -7.28
N SER A 177 0.78 3.29 -8.34
CA SER A 177 0.51 4.47 -9.18
C SER A 177 -0.08 5.63 -8.38
N PHE A 178 -1.06 5.34 -7.50
CA PHE A 178 -1.59 6.32 -6.56
C PHE A 178 -0.50 6.88 -5.63
N ILE A 179 0.29 6.01 -5.00
CA ILE A 179 1.33 6.44 -4.06
C ILE A 179 2.37 7.34 -4.75
N LEU A 180 2.90 6.93 -5.90
CA LEU A 180 3.91 7.69 -6.62
C LEU A 180 3.37 9.02 -7.14
N ARG A 181 2.17 9.05 -7.71
CA ARG A 181 1.58 10.29 -8.21
C ARG A 181 1.26 11.29 -7.11
N SER A 182 0.86 10.82 -5.94
CA SER A 182 0.37 11.65 -4.85
C SER A 182 1.45 12.07 -3.85
N PHE A 183 2.43 11.22 -3.56
CA PHE A 183 3.42 11.44 -2.49
C PHE A 183 4.87 11.52 -2.99
N TYR A 184 5.14 11.07 -4.22
CA TYR A 184 6.47 11.09 -4.84
C TYR A 184 6.39 11.63 -6.27
N ASN A 185 5.65 12.73 -6.47
CA ASN A 185 5.27 13.23 -7.80
C ASN A 185 6.49 13.56 -8.67
N THR A 186 7.51 14.17 -8.09
CA THR A 186 8.76 14.54 -8.76
C THR A 186 9.49 13.29 -9.22
N ALA A 187 9.62 12.29 -8.35
CA ALA A 187 10.18 10.98 -8.70
C ALA A 187 9.34 10.24 -9.76
N PHE A 188 8.01 10.31 -9.65
CA PHE A 188 7.09 9.75 -10.64
C PHE A 188 7.32 10.37 -12.02
N ASN A 189 7.37 11.69 -12.13
CA ASN A 189 7.59 12.38 -13.41
C ASN A 189 8.97 12.04 -14.01
N LYS A 190 10.00 11.89 -13.17
CA LYS A 190 11.36 11.52 -13.58
C LYS A 190 11.46 10.08 -14.10
N PHE A 191 10.68 9.15 -13.55
CA PHE A 191 10.80 7.72 -13.83
C PHE A 191 9.58 7.10 -14.51
N THR A 192 8.58 7.88 -14.92
CA THR A 192 7.34 7.35 -15.50
C THR A 192 7.57 6.43 -16.71
N ASP A 193 8.63 6.65 -17.50
CA ASP A 193 8.96 5.81 -18.66
C ASP A 193 9.61 4.47 -18.27
N LYS A 194 10.09 4.36 -17.03
CA LYS A 194 10.74 3.15 -16.49
C LYS A 194 9.80 2.32 -15.61
N LEU A 195 8.66 2.88 -15.23
CA LEU A 195 7.70 2.28 -14.31
C LEU A 195 6.46 1.80 -15.07
N THR A 196 6.12 0.52 -14.94
CA THR A 196 4.93 -0.01 -15.61
C THR A 196 3.71 0.18 -14.71
N LEU A 197 3.02 1.32 -14.77
CA LEU A 197 1.96 1.62 -13.78
C LEU A 197 0.53 1.33 -14.27
N LEU A 198 0.39 0.78 -15.47
CA LEU A 198 -0.89 0.29 -15.98
C LEU A 198 -1.30 -0.99 -15.25
N SER A 199 -2.59 -1.10 -14.96
CA SER A 199 -3.15 -2.24 -14.25
C SER A 199 -4.50 -2.65 -14.82
N GLU A 200 -4.78 -3.95 -14.79
CA GLU A 200 -6.16 -4.43 -14.83
C GLU A 200 -6.93 -3.91 -13.60
N ILE A 201 -8.25 -3.77 -13.71
CA ILE A 201 -9.12 -3.32 -12.63
C ILE A 201 -9.99 -4.50 -12.19
N PHE A 202 -10.15 -4.70 -10.89
CA PHE A 202 -11.07 -5.71 -10.37
C PHE A 202 -12.53 -5.29 -10.62
N PRO A 203 -13.47 -6.26 -10.73
CA PRO A 203 -14.90 -5.94 -10.80
C PRO A 203 -15.36 -5.08 -9.61
N GLU A 204 -16.34 -4.22 -9.85
CA GLU A 204 -16.93 -3.39 -8.79
C GLU A 204 -17.58 -4.25 -7.70
N THR A 205 -17.37 -3.83 -6.45
CA THR A 205 -17.96 -4.44 -5.24
C THR A 205 -18.79 -3.45 -4.43
N ILE A 206 -18.69 -2.15 -4.74
CA ILE A 206 -19.43 -1.07 -4.07
C ILE A 206 -20.93 -1.18 -4.32
N THR A 207 -21.75 -0.93 -3.30
CA THR A 207 -23.21 -0.99 -3.44
C THR A 207 -23.81 0.30 -4.00
N GLY A 208 -25.08 0.24 -4.42
CA GLY A 208 -25.82 1.43 -4.87
C GLY A 208 -26.02 2.48 -3.77
N LEU A 209 -26.07 2.09 -2.49
CA LEU A 209 -26.11 3.04 -1.38
C LEU A 209 -24.76 3.67 -1.12
N GLU A 210 -23.68 2.89 -1.18
CA GLU A 210 -22.31 3.39 -1.01
C GLU A 210 -21.91 4.36 -2.12
N LYS A 211 -22.39 4.16 -3.37
CA LYS A 211 -22.21 5.11 -4.48
C LYS A 211 -22.84 6.49 -4.23
N LYS A 212 -23.79 6.61 -3.28
CA LYS A 212 -24.39 7.88 -2.86
C LYS A 212 -23.58 8.61 -1.78
N LEU A 213 -22.52 7.99 -1.25
CA LEU A 213 -21.60 8.59 -0.30
C LEU A 213 -20.35 9.12 -1.02
N LEU A 214 -19.53 9.90 -0.32
CA LEU A 214 -18.16 10.16 -0.75
C LEU A 214 -17.42 8.83 -0.83
N HIS A 215 -16.94 8.48 -2.03
CA HIS A 215 -16.26 7.22 -2.30
C HIS A 215 -15.09 7.45 -3.26
N ILE A 216 -14.17 6.49 -3.29
CA ILE A 216 -13.08 6.45 -4.25
C ILE A 216 -13.48 5.56 -5.42
N SER A 217 -13.25 6.03 -6.63
CA SER A 217 -13.50 5.28 -7.86
C SER A 217 -12.23 5.12 -8.68
N ILE A 218 -12.09 3.96 -9.31
CA ILE A 218 -11.10 3.65 -10.33
C ILE A 218 -11.89 3.20 -11.55
N SER A 219 -11.92 4.06 -12.57
CA SER A 219 -12.62 3.82 -13.83
C SER A 219 -11.62 3.56 -14.94
N SER A 220 -11.93 2.56 -15.77
CA SER A 220 -11.29 2.30 -17.06
C SER A 220 -11.64 3.34 -18.11
#